data_AF-A0A7C7Y6B4-F1
#
_entry.id   AF-A0A7C7Y6B4-F1
#
_cell.length_a   1.000
_cell.length_b   1.000
_cell.length_c   1.000
_cell.angle_alpha   90.00
_cell.angle_beta   90.00
_cell.angle_gamma   90.00
#
_symmetry.space_group_name_H-M   'P 1'
#
loop_
_entity.id
_entity.type
_entity.pdbx_description
1 polymer ?
#
loop_
_entity_poly.entity_id
_entity_poly.type
_entity_poly.pdbx_seq_one_letter_code
_entity_poly.pdbx_strand_id
1 'polypeptide(L)'
;MKTHGAESLAELEGESRPERASLRRAIRHQLRRFDPTIRVVAETFLAESSPIDLLAVGGEGEMISIRIGNDADDAALLTRSLADLSWLRPRLADFLKLAAGLGIEPSAAPRAMLFCTRFSPETSAAVENFPSLSIELLTYHCFRQQGQLSVLLESWVSARPKTGSRSISEDQSSKSAAAAAAESHSPLAGVPSPSSFRTGLTEADLRSDSPGGIEDPPQAGEEKTLA
;
A
#
# COMPACT_ATOMS: atom_id res chain seq x y z
N MET A 1 -29.87 23.86 46.14
CA MET A 1 -30.00 23.99 44.68
C MET A 1 -29.11 22.94 44.05
N LYS A 2 -29.71 21.96 43.36
CA LYS A 2 -29.01 20.86 42.66
C LYS A 2 -28.71 21.34 41.25
N THR A 3 -27.45 21.32 40.83
CA THR A 3 -27.09 21.27 39.41
C THR A 3 -26.34 19.97 39.19
N HIS A 4 -27.03 19.05 38.51
CA HIS A 4 -26.51 17.80 37.98
C HIS A 4 -25.37 18.08 37.00
N GLY A 5 -24.13 17.97 37.46
CA GLY A 5 -22.96 17.78 36.60
C GLY A 5 -22.67 16.29 36.49
N ALA A 6 -23.53 15.55 35.80
CA ALA A 6 -23.21 14.20 35.37
C ALA A 6 -22.41 14.33 34.08
N GLU A 7 -21.10 14.42 34.21
CA GLU A 7 -20.16 14.16 33.12
C GLU A 7 -20.46 12.76 32.61
N SER A 8 -21.16 12.70 31.48
CA SER A 8 -21.35 11.49 30.68
C SER A 8 -19.99 11.12 30.11
N LEU A 9 -19.19 10.43 30.92
CA LEU A 9 -18.19 9.49 30.43
C LEU A 9 -18.98 8.44 29.64
N ALA A 10 -19.12 8.69 28.35
CA ALA A 10 -19.58 7.69 27.40
C ALA A 10 -18.76 6.43 27.67
N GLU A 11 -19.43 5.39 28.16
CA GLU A 11 -18.87 4.04 28.26
C GLU A 11 -18.36 3.69 26.87
N LEU A 12 -17.06 3.85 26.67
CA LEU A 12 -16.34 3.31 25.54
C LEU A 12 -16.29 1.80 25.81
N GLU A 13 -17.41 1.13 25.51
CA GLU A 13 -17.45 -0.32 25.43
C GLU A 13 -16.33 -0.72 24.47
N GLY A 14 -15.28 -1.34 25.02
CA GLY A 14 -14.13 -1.83 24.28
C GLY A 14 -14.58 -2.99 23.40
N GLU A 15 -15.21 -2.66 22.29
CA GLU A 15 -15.93 -3.61 21.46
C GLU A 15 -15.00 -4.36 20.52
N SER A 16 -15.31 -5.65 20.39
CA SER A 16 -14.90 -6.56 19.32
C SER A 16 -14.45 -5.88 18.03
N ARG A 17 -13.31 -6.35 17.47
CA ARG A 17 -12.77 -5.91 16.17
C ARG A 17 -13.91 -5.77 15.16
N PRO A 18 -14.08 -4.59 14.53
CA PRO A 18 -15.17 -4.38 13.61
C PRO A 18 -15.08 -5.33 12.41
N GLU A 19 -16.23 -5.74 11.90
CA GLU A 19 -16.31 -6.53 10.68
C GLU A 19 -15.61 -5.80 9.52
N ARG A 20 -14.81 -6.52 8.72
CA ARG A 20 -13.99 -5.95 7.64
C ARG A 20 -14.81 -5.13 6.64
N ALA A 21 -16.00 -5.60 6.26
CA ALA A 21 -16.88 -4.89 5.33
C ALA A 21 -17.38 -3.56 5.91
N SER A 22 -17.79 -3.58 7.18
CA SER A 22 -18.22 -2.38 7.92
C SER A 22 -17.08 -1.38 8.07
N LEU A 23 -15.87 -1.84 8.43
CA LEU A 23 -14.67 -1.00 8.54
C LEU A 23 -14.31 -0.36 7.20
N ARG A 24 -14.30 -1.13 6.12
CA ARG A 24 -14.03 -0.63 4.77
C ARG A 24 -15.01 0.47 4.36
N ARG A 25 -16.31 0.29 4.65
CA ARG A 25 -17.33 1.30 4.38
C ARG A 25 -17.11 2.58 5.19
N ALA A 26 -16.74 2.45 6.47
CA ALA A 26 -16.45 3.59 7.34
C ALA A 26 -15.20 4.35 6.87
N ILE A 27 -14.11 3.64 6.54
CA ILE A 27 -12.88 4.23 5.98
C ILE A 27 -13.18 4.94 4.65
N ARG A 28 -13.94 4.32 3.74
CA ARG A 28 -14.34 4.95 2.47
C ARG A 28 -15.06 6.29 2.70
N HIS A 29 -15.97 6.33 3.67
CA HIS A 29 -16.71 7.55 3.99
C HIS A 29 -15.78 8.62 4.59
N GLN A 30 -14.89 8.22 5.49
CA GLN A 30 -13.96 9.14 6.14
C GLN A 30 -12.87 9.65 5.18
N LEU A 31 -12.42 8.82 4.24
CA LEU A 31 -11.47 9.19 3.18
C LEU A 31 -11.96 10.40 2.38
N ARG A 32 -13.24 10.44 2.00
CA ARG A 32 -13.83 11.58 1.27
C ARG A 32 -13.80 12.90 2.05
N ARG A 33 -13.78 12.82 3.39
CA ARG A 33 -13.68 13.99 4.27
C ARG A 33 -12.23 14.39 4.52
N PHE A 34 -11.36 13.40 4.61
CA PHE A 34 -9.92 13.56 4.82
C PHE A 34 -9.25 14.20 3.60
N ASP A 35 -9.53 13.66 2.40
CA ASP A 35 -9.10 14.21 1.13
C ASP A 35 -10.23 14.06 0.10
N PRO A 36 -10.92 15.17 -0.25
CA PRO A 36 -12.02 15.12 -1.20
C PRO A 36 -11.59 14.83 -2.64
N THR A 37 -10.29 14.90 -2.95
CA THR A 37 -9.76 14.58 -4.28
C THR A 37 -9.66 13.08 -4.51
N ILE A 38 -9.59 12.28 -3.44
CA ILE A 38 -9.51 10.82 -3.52
C ILE A 38 -10.90 10.24 -3.81
N ARG A 39 -11.03 9.60 -4.97
CA ARG A 39 -12.26 8.94 -5.42
C ARG A 39 -12.09 7.43 -5.46
N VAL A 40 -12.75 6.72 -4.54
CA VAL A 40 -12.85 5.25 -4.56
C VAL A 40 -13.65 4.77 -5.77
N VAL A 41 -13.03 3.95 -6.61
CA VAL A 41 -13.57 3.39 -7.86
C VAL A 41 -13.97 1.91 -7.75
N ALA A 42 -13.33 1.14 -6.86
CA ALA A 42 -13.68 -0.26 -6.61
C ALA A 42 -13.43 -0.66 -5.14
N GLU A 43 -14.12 -1.71 -4.70
CA GLU A 43 -13.92 -2.35 -3.40
C GLU A 43 -13.60 -3.83 -3.61
N THR A 44 -12.74 -4.41 -2.75
CA THR A 44 -12.32 -5.83 -2.84
C THR A 44 -11.81 -6.17 -4.25
N PHE A 45 -10.99 -5.29 -4.81
CA PHE A 45 -10.51 -5.40 -6.18
C PHE A 45 -9.48 -6.54 -6.29
N LEU A 46 -9.65 -7.43 -7.26
CA LEU A 46 -8.79 -8.60 -7.42
C LEU A 46 -7.46 -8.19 -8.08
N ALA A 47 -6.38 -8.16 -7.28
CA ALA A 47 -5.02 -8.09 -7.79
C ALA A 47 -4.43 -9.52 -7.92
N GLU A 48 -3.15 -9.62 -8.28
CA GLU A 48 -2.50 -10.90 -8.60
C GLU A 48 -2.46 -11.88 -7.42
N SER A 49 -2.05 -11.43 -6.24
CA SER A 49 -1.82 -12.32 -5.09
C SER A 49 -2.90 -12.24 -4.02
N SER A 50 -3.56 -11.09 -3.89
CA SER A 50 -4.58 -10.87 -2.87
C SER A 50 -5.50 -9.71 -3.26
N PRO A 51 -6.77 -9.73 -2.81
CA PRO A 51 -7.67 -8.61 -3.04
C PRO A 51 -7.14 -7.33 -2.36
N ILE A 52 -7.27 -6.21 -3.07
CA ILE A 52 -7.06 -4.85 -2.56
C ILE A 52 -8.38 -4.40 -1.92
N ASP A 53 -8.33 -3.84 -0.71
CA ASP A 53 -9.55 -3.47 0.01
C ASP A 53 -10.32 -2.38 -0.72
N LEU A 54 -9.63 -1.31 -1.12
CA LEU A 54 -10.19 -0.23 -1.93
C LEU A 54 -9.21 0.14 -3.04
N LEU A 55 -9.74 0.36 -4.25
CA LEU A 55 -9.00 0.97 -5.35
C LEU A 55 -9.58 2.36 -5.58
N ALA A 56 -8.71 3.37 -5.67
CA ALA A 56 -9.11 4.76 -5.83
C ALA A 56 -8.29 5.46 -6.92
N VAL A 57 -8.77 6.64 -7.32
CA VAL A 57 -8.04 7.60 -8.16
C VAL A 57 -7.81 8.86 -7.32
N GLY A 58 -6.58 9.34 -7.27
CA GLY A 58 -6.17 10.54 -6.54
C GLY A 58 -6.43 11.84 -7.32
N GLY A 59 -6.12 12.97 -6.67
CA GLY A 59 -6.31 14.31 -7.26
C GLY A 59 -5.43 14.58 -8.48
N GLU A 60 -4.27 13.94 -8.58
CA GLU A 60 -3.36 14.06 -9.72
C GLU A 60 -3.65 12.99 -10.79
N GLY A 61 -4.75 12.26 -10.65
CA GLY A 61 -5.12 11.16 -11.56
C GLY A 61 -4.32 9.88 -11.33
N GLU A 62 -3.56 9.77 -10.25
CA GLU A 62 -2.84 8.54 -9.93
C GLU A 62 -3.79 7.43 -9.46
N MET A 63 -3.44 6.18 -9.75
CA MET A 63 -4.12 5.02 -9.14
C MET A 63 -3.61 4.82 -7.71
N ILE A 64 -4.53 4.68 -6.76
CA ILE A 64 -4.21 4.47 -5.34
C ILE A 64 -4.73 3.09 -4.90
N SER A 65 -3.80 2.20 -4.52
CA SER A 65 -4.14 0.95 -3.83
C SER A 65 -4.25 1.22 -2.33
N ILE A 66 -5.41 0.93 -1.74
CA ILE A 66 -5.65 1.14 -0.31
C ILE A 66 -5.83 -0.20 0.37
N ARG A 67 -5.03 -0.45 1.41
CA ARG A 67 -5.08 -1.67 2.23
C ARG A 67 -5.40 -1.37 3.68
N ILE A 68 -6.24 -2.21 4.29
CA ILE A 68 -6.67 -2.08 5.67
C ILE A 68 -6.19 -3.30 6.46
N GLY A 69 -5.32 -3.04 7.43
CA GLY A 69 -4.71 -4.03 8.33
C GLY A 69 -5.07 -3.82 9.80
N ASN A 70 -4.52 -4.70 10.62
CA ASN A 70 -4.43 -4.58 12.08
C ASN A 70 -2.96 -4.29 12.46
N ASP A 71 -2.71 -4.09 13.75
CA ASP A 71 -1.37 -3.81 14.28
C ASP A 71 -0.37 -4.95 14.07
N ALA A 72 -0.85 -6.20 14.07
CA ALA A 72 0.02 -7.37 13.98
C ALA A 72 0.53 -7.65 12.55
N ASP A 73 -0.11 -7.09 11.51
CA ASP A 73 0.14 -7.44 10.12
C ASP A 73 0.72 -6.28 9.29
N ASP A 74 1.26 -5.23 9.91
CA ASP A 74 1.69 -4.00 9.21
C ASP A 74 2.81 -4.24 8.17
N ALA A 75 3.82 -5.04 8.50
CA ALA A 75 4.90 -5.41 7.59
C ALA A 75 4.40 -6.27 6.40
N ALA A 76 3.45 -7.17 6.67
CA ALA A 76 2.79 -7.95 5.63
C ALA A 76 1.92 -7.04 4.73
N LEU A 77 1.26 -6.03 5.32
CA LEU A 77 0.49 -5.02 4.61
C LEU A 77 1.38 -4.19 3.68
N LEU A 78 2.56 -3.77 4.15
CA LEU A 78 3.57 -3.09 3.34
C LEU A 78 4.03 -3.94 2.17
N THR A 79 4.40 -5.19 2.43
CA THR A 79 4.84 -6.13 1.38
C THR A 79 3.76 -6.31 0.31
N ARG A 80 2.49 -6.51 0.72
CA ARG A 80 1.37 -6.64 -0.22
C ARG A 80 1.11 -5.35 -1.01
N SER A 81 1.26 -4.19 -0.38
CA SER A 81 1.10 -2.90 -1.05
C SER A 81 2.19 -2.69 -2.12
N LEU A 82 3.43 -3.11 -1.85
CA LEU A 82 4.50 -3.09 -2.85
C LEU A 82 4.19 -4.00 -4.04
N ALA A 83 3.62 -5.18 -3.78
CA ALA A 83 3.17 -6.09 -4.83
C ALA A 83 2.00 -5.48 -5.65
N ASP A 84 1.10 -4.73 -5.03
CA ASP A 84 0.04 -4.02 -5.76
C ASP A 84 0.64 -2.98 -6.70
N LEU A 85 1.63 -2.21 -6.24
CA LEU A 85 2.28 -1.20 -7.06
C LEU A 85 3.03 -1.81 -8.24
N SER A 86 3.73 -2.92 -8.05
CA SER A 86 4.38 -3.64 -9.16
C SER A 86 3.36 -4.20 -10.14
N TRP A 87 2.19 -4.63 -9.67
CA TRP A 87 1.11 -5.16 -10.50
C TRP A 87 0.35 -4.06 -11.28
N LEU A 88 0.07 -2.92 -10.65
CA LEU A 88 -0.71 -1.81 -11.20
C LEU A 88 0.05 -1.06 -12.30
N ARG A 89 1.34 -0.78 -12.11
CA ARG A 89 2.17 0.01 -13.04
C ARG A 89 2.06 -0.44 -14.50
N PRO A 90 2.31 -1.71 -14.87
CA PRO A 90 2.23 -2.15 -16.26
C PRO A 90 0.79 -2.19 -16.80
N ARG A 91 -0.23 -2.12 -15.93
CA ARG A 91 -1.65 -2.28 -16.28
C ARG A 91 -2.41 -0.96 -16.38
N LEU A 92 -1.78 0.18 -16.11
CA LEU A 92 -2.43 1.50 -16.21
C LEU A 92 -3.10 1.73 -17.58
N ALA A 93 -2.43 1.33 -18.67
CA ALA A 93 -2.97 1.43 -20.02
C ALA A 93 -4.25 0.61 -20.21
N ASP A 94 -4.38 -0.52 -19.52
CA ASP A 94 -5.57 -1.37 -19.60
C ASP A 94 -6.75 -0.74 -18.86
N PHE A 95 -6.52 -0.12 -17.69
CA PHE A 95 -7.54 0.64 -16.98
C PHE A 95 -8.08 1.81 -17.82
N LEU A 96 -7.20 2.52 -18.53
CA LEU A 96 -7.60 3.61 -19.43
C LEU A 96 -8.48 3.13 -20.59
N LYS A 97 -8.20 1.95 -21.14
CA LYS A 97 -9.04 1.34 -22.19
C LYS A 97 -10.40 0.90 -21.65
N LEU A 98 -10.42 0.28 -20.47
CA LEU A 98 -11.65 -0.25 -19.87
C LEU A 98 -12.55 0.85 -19.34
N ALA A 99 -11.99 1.97 -18.88
CA ALA A 99 -12.75 3.03 -18.22
C ALA A 99 -12.10 4.41 -18.38
N ALA A 100 -12.14 4.95 -19.60
CA ALA A 100 -11.57 6.26 -19.95
C ALA A 100 -12.12 7.44 -19.11
N GLY A 101 -13.29 7.30 -18.49
CA GLY A 101 -13.89 8.31 -17.59
C GLY A 101 -13.39 8.29 -16.14
N LEU A 102 -12.46 7.39 -15.78
CA LEU A 102 -11.94 7.29 -14.41
C LEU A 102 -11.02 8.44 -14.00
N GLY A 103 -10.63 9.32 -14.93
CA GLY A 103 -9.72 10.44 -14.63
C GLY A 103 -8.32 9.97 -14.22
N ILE A 104 -7.89 8.81 -14.76
CA ILE A 104 -6.54 8.30 -14.55
C ILE A 104 -5.62 9.09 -15.47
N GLU A 105 -4.54 9.63 -14.92
CA GLU A 105 -3.49 10.31 -15.66
C GLU A 105 -2.40 9.30 -16.03
N PRO A 106 -2.12 9.04 -17.32
CA PRO A 106 -1.16 8.00 -17.74
C PRO A 106 0.26 8.23 -17.21
N SER A 107 0.63 9.49 -17.00
CA SER A 107 1.93 9.89 -16.47
C SER A 107 2.05 9.80 -14.95
N ALA A 108 0.92 9.68 -14.23
CA ALA A 108 0.88 9.63 -12.79
C ALA A 108 1.23 8.23 -12.26
N ALA A 109 2.30 8.14 -11.49
CA ALA A 109 2.75 6.88 -10.91
C ALA A 109 1.75 6.36 -9.85
N PRO A 110 1.40 5.06 -9.83
CA PRO A 110 0.54 4.51 -8.80
C PRO A 110 1.14 4.66 -7.40
N ARG A 111 0.29 4.86 -6.41
CA ARG A 111 0.63 5.06 -5.00
C ARG A 111 -0.13 4.07 -4.11
N ALA A 112 0.38 3.84 -2.91
CA ALA A 112 -0.30 2.99 -1.92
C ALA A 112 -0.63 3.76 -0.65
N MET A 113 -1.80 3.50 -0.06
CA MET A 113 -2.18 3.97 1.27
C MET A 113 -2.45 2.78 2.18
N LEU A 114 -1.81 2.76 3.34
CA LEU A 114 -1.96 1.71 4.33
C LEU A 114 -2.70 2.26 5.54
N PHE A 115 -3.69 1.49 6.00
CA PHE A 115 -4.49 1.81 7.18
C PHE A 115 -4.26 0.74 8.25
N CYS A 116 -3.66 1.13 9.37
CA CYS A 116 -3.54 0.30 10.57
C CYS A 116 -3.96 1.09 11.81
N THR A 117 -4.30 0.41 12.90
CA THR A 117 -4.52 1.08 14.20
C THR A 117 -3.20 1.61 14.77
N ARG A 118 -2.06 0.99 14.42
CA ARG A 118 -0.68 1.39 14.75
C ARG A 118 0.26 0.84 13.68
N PHE A 119 1.40 1.50 13.46
CA PHE A 119 2.52 0.98 12.68
C PHE A 119 3.74 0.79 13.57
N SER A 120 4.50 -0.26 13.28
CA SER A 120 5.81 -0.49 13.90
C SER A 120 6.82 0.58 13.45
N PRO A 121 7.82 0.90 14.30
CA PRO A 121 8.93 1.76 13.90
C PRO A 121 9.65 1.26 12.65
N GLU A 122 9.77 -0.05 12.48
CA GLU A 122 10.42 -0.70 11.35
C GLU A 122 9.66 -0.46 10.04
N THR A 123 8.34 -0.68 10.02
CA THR A 123 7.50 -0.37 8.84
C THR A 123 7.57 1.12 8.49
N SER A 124 7.58 1.97 9.51
CA SER A 124 7.63 3.43 9.35
C SER A 124 8.96 3.87 8.75
N ALA A 125 10.07 3.40 9.31
CA ALA A 125 11.42 3.65 8.78
C ALA A 125 11.59 3.07 7.37
N ALA A 126 11.00 1.92 7.07
CA ALA A 126 11.02 1.35 5.72
C ALA A 126 10.32 2.29 4.72
N VAL A 127 9.14 2.82 5.06
CA VAL A 127 8.39 3.75 4.19
C VAL A 127 9.15 5.06 3.95
N GLU A 128 9.90 5.57 4.93
CA GLU A 128 10.72 6.78 4.77
C GLU A 128 11.82 6.68 3.70
N ASN A 129 12.20 5.46 3.32
CA ASN A 129 13.19 5.21 2.27
C ASN A 129 12.59 5.21 0.84
N PHE A 130 11.26 5.31 0.70
CA PHE A 130 10.62 5.38 -0.62
C PHE A 130 10.56 6.82 -1.15
N PRO A 131 10.47 7.00 -2.47
CA PRO A 131 10.24 8.32 -3.06
C PRO A 131 8.99 8.95 -2.44
N SER A 132 9.06 10.25 -2.18
CA SER A 132 7.94 11.00 -1.60
C SER A 132 6.65 10.68 -2.34
N LEU A 133 5.59 10.44 -1.57
CA LEU A 133 4.25 10.09 -2.03
C LEU A 133 4.07 8.61 -2.46
N SER A 134 5.08 7.79 -2.73
CA SER A 134 4.84 6.42 -3.23
C SER A 134 3.99 5.55 -2.28
N ILE A 135 4.19 5.69 -0.97
CA ILE A 135 3.49 4.94 0.08
C ILE A 135 3.13 5.91 1.20
N GLU A 136 1.89 5.86 1.67
CA GLU A 136 1.36 6.69 2.74
C GLU A 136 0.82 5.81 3.87
N LEU A 137 1.19 6.15 5.11
CA LEU A 137 0.74 5.46 6.32
C LEU A 137 -0.32 6.32 7.01
N LEU A 138 -1.48 5.73 7.27
CA LEU A 138 -2.57 6.38 8.00
C LEU A 138 -3.00 5.52 9.18
N THR A 139 -3.00 6.14 10.35
CA THR A 139 -3.54 5.52 11.55
C THR A 139 -5.05 5.71 11.57
N TYR A 140 -5.80 4.69 11.97
CA TYR A 140 -7.24 4.81 12.16
C TYR A 140 -7.68 4.40 13.56
N HIS A 141 -8.68 5.11 14.09
CA HIS A 141 -9.32 4.79 15.36
C HIS A 141 -10.81 4.54 15.14
N CYS A 142 -11.29 3.39 15.60
CA CYS A 142 -12.69 3.02 15.50
C CYS A 142 -13.44 3.44 16.76
N PHE A 143 -14.65 3.94 16.59
CA PHE A 143 -15.58 4.21 17.68
C PHE A 143 -17.01 4.04 17.19
N ARG A 144 -17.94 3.75 18.10
CA ARG A 144 -19.37 3.69 17.78
C ARG A 144 -20.08 4.95 18.23
N GLN A 145 -20.93 5.48 17.35
CA GLN A 145 -21.89 6.53 17.69
C GLN A 145 -23.28 6.03 17.30
N GLN A 146 -24.18 5.92 18.28
CA GLN A 146 -25.57 5.48 18.07
C GLN A 146 -25.67 4.14 17.30
N GLY A 147 -24.79 3.18 17.64
CA GLY A 147 -24.70 1.86 16.97
C GLY A 147 -23.97 1.86 15.62
N GLN A 148 -23.67 3.03 15.06
CA GLN A 148 -22.95 3.16 13.79
C GLN A 148 -21.43 3.21 14.01
N LEU A 149 -20.70 2.37 13.27
CA LEU A 149 -19.23 2.42 13.24
C LEU A 149 -18.78 3.71 12.55
N SER A 150 -17.94 4.47 13.26
CA SER A 150 -17.25 5.66 12.78
C SER A 150 -15.74 5.47 12.92
N VAL A 151 -14.99 6.13 12.05
CA VAL A 151 -13.53 6.04 12.00
C VAL A 151 -12.95 7.45 12.00
N LEU A 152 -11.96 7.68 12.85
CA LEU A 152 -11.09 8.84 12.81
C LEU A 152 -9.80 8.45 12.09
N LEU A 153 -9.34 9.29 11.15
CA LEU A 153 -8.08 9.08 10.44
C LEU A 153 -7.05 10.10 10.95
N GLU A 154 -5.85 9.60 11.24
CA GLU A 154 -4.70 10.39 11.62
C GLU A 154 -3.61 10.17 10.57
N SER A 155 -3.19 11.24 9.90
CA SER A 155 -2.10 11.16 8.93
C SER A 155 -0.78 11.01 9.67
N TRP A 156 0.02 10.03 9.26
CA TRP A 156 1.44 10.10 9.51
C TRP A 156 2.04 11.11 8.54
N VAL A 157 2.02 12.38 8.92
CA VAL A 157 2.85 13.37 8.25
C VAL A 157 4.29 13.00 8.58
N SER A 158 4.96 12.26 7.69
CA SER A 158 6.41 12.27 7.70
C SER A 158 6.79 13.71 7.46
N ALA A 159 7.26 14.37 8.51
CA ALA A 159 7.58 15.80 8.54
C ALA A 159 8.76 16.10 7.63
N ARG A 160 8.59 15.92 6.31
CA ARG A 160 9.44 16.56 5.33
C ARG A 160 8.80 17.89 5.01
N PRO A 161 9.49 19.01 5.27
CA PRO A 161 8.99 20.31 4.86
C PRO A 161 8.71 20.22 3.37
N LYS A 162 7.50 20.65 2.95
CA LYS A 162 7.24 21.03 1.57
C LYS A 162 8.28 22.11 1.25
N THR A 163 9.45 21.72 0.78
CA THR A 163 10.39 22.63 0.14
C THR A 163 9.62 23.15 -1.05
N GLY A 164 9.01 24.32 -0.84
CA GLY A 164 8.30 25.05 -1.86
C GLY A 164 9.19 25.05 -3.09
N SER A 165 8.65 24.52 -4.18
CA SER A 165 9.12 24.80 -5.51
C SER A 165 9.07 26.32 -5.66
N ARG A 166 10.16 26.98 -5.26
CA ARG A 166 10.41 28.37 -5.52
C ARG A 166 10.71 28.37 -7.01
N SER A 167 9.67 28.70 -7.77
CA SER A 167 9.78 29.21 -9.13
C SER A 167 10.94 30.18 -9.19
N ILE A 168 12.08 29.70 -9.68
CA ILE A 168 13.13 30.57 -10.20
C ILE A 168 12.57 31.02 -11.55
N SER A 169 11.82 32.10 -11.50
CA SER A 169 11.54 32.92 -12.65
C SER A 169 12.86 33.39 -13.23
N GLU A 170 13.04 33.08 -14.51
CA GLU A 170 13.69 33.88 -15.54
C GLU A 170 14.75 34.89 -15.09
N ASP A 171 16.00 34.60 -15.46
CA ASP A 171 16.84 35.68 -15.97
C ASP A 171 17.33 35.27 -17.37
N GLN A 172 16.82 36.01 -18.36
CA GLN A 172 17.20 35.90 -19.75
C GLN A 172 18.60 36.49 -19.90
N SER A 173 19.56 35.73 -20.43
CA SER A 173 20.73 36.34 -21.06
C SER A 173 21.22 35.52 -22.24
N SER A 174 20.93 36.09 -23.40
CA SER A 174 21.35 35.77 -24.76
C SER A 174 22.86 35.58 -24.94
N LYS A 175 23.28 34.63 -25.79
CA LYS A 175 24.10 34.89 -27.01
C LYS A 175 24.51 33.61 -27.78
N SER A 176 23.94 33.48 -28.97
CA SER A 176 24.59 33.34 -30.28
C SER A 176 25.63 32.24 -30.57
N ALA A 177 25.25 31.40 -31.54
CA ALA A 177 25.90 31.17 -32.85
C ALA A 177 26.71 29.88 -33.12
N ALA A 178 26.25 29.20 -34.19
CA ALA A 178 26.99 28.48 -35.25
C ALA A 178 27.80 27.23 -34.85
N ALA A 179 28.01 26.18 -35.65
CA ALA A 179 27.54 25.65 -36.94
C ALA A 179 28.30 24.31 -37.12
N ALA A 180 27.95 23.53 -38.17
CA ALA A 180 28.64 22.34 -38.70
C ALA A 180 28.35 21.02 -37.94
N ALA A 181 27.57 20.09 -38.52
CA ALA A 181 27.91 19.19 -39.62
C ALA A 181 28.94 18.11 -39.22
N ALA A 182 28.48 16.86 -39.10
CA ALA A 182 29.14 15.69 -39.68
C ALA A 182 28.34 14.42 -39.34
N GLU A 183 27.92 13.75 -40.41
CA GLU A 183 27.52 12.35 -40.46
C GLU A 183 28.63 11.46 -39.92
N SER A 184 28.28 10.40 -39.20
CA SER A 184 29.08 9.16 -39.16
C SER A 184 28.20 8.01 -38.69
N HIS A 185 27.80 7.21 -39.67
CA HIS A 185 27.32 5.84 -39.50
C HIS A 185 28.41 4.99 -38.81
N SER A 186 28.01 4.15 -37.85
CA SER A 186 28.69 2.88 -37.60
C SER A 186 27.77 1.86 -36.93
N PRO A 187 28.04 0.55 -37.16
CA PRO A 187 27.01 -0.46 -37.30
C PRO A 187 26.91 -1.42 -36.10
N LEU A 188 25.91 -2.30 -36.21
CA LEU A 188 25.70 -3.54 -35.46
C LEU A 188 26.99 -4.22 -34.97
N ALA A 189 27.02 -4.58 -33.70
CA ALA A 189 27.16 -5.96 -33.19
C ALA A 189 27.64 -5.94 -31.73
N GLY A 190 26.91 -6.63 -30.86
CA GLY A 190 27.31 -6.79 -29.46
C GLY A 190 26.25 -7.55 -28.69
N VAL A 191 26.12 -8.85 -28.96
CA VAL A 191 25.36 -9.80 -28.14
C VAL A 191 25.88 -9.69 -26.70
N PRO A 192 25.05 -9.42 -25.68
CA PRO A 192 25.51 -9.43 -24.31
C PRO A 192 25.87 -10.87 -23.91
N SER A 193 27.12 -11.04 -23.46
CA SER A 193 27.64 -12.27 -22.89
C SER A 193 26.72 -12.83 -21.81
N PRO A 194 26.54 -14.17 -21.74
CA PRO A 194 25.85 -14.78 -20.62
C PRO A 194 26.64 -14.50 -19.35
N SER A 195 26.05 -13.69 -18.47
CA SER A 195 26.55 -13.43 -17.12
C SER A 195 26.75 -14.77 -16.42
N SER A 196 28.01 -15.11 -16.17
CA SER A 196 28.39 -16.14 -15.22
C SER A 196 28.05 -15.61 -13.83
N PHE A 197 26.81 -15.81 -13.41
CA PHE A 197 26.49 -15.80 -11.99
C PHE A 197 27.25 -16.96 -11.35
N ARG A 198 28.46 -16.67 -10.87
CA ARG A 198 29.15 -17.47 -9.87
C ARG A 198 28.42 -17.28 -8.54
N THR A 199 27.21 -17.83 -8.44
CA THR A 199 26.71 -18.23 -7.13
C THR A 199 27.66 -19.34 -6.70
N GLY A 200 28.53 -19.10 -5.73
CA GLY A 200 29.43 -20.13 -5.17
C GLY A 200 28.71 -21.28 -4.47
N LEU A 201 27.46 -21.56 -4.84
CA LEU A 201 26.63 -22.66 -4.40
C LEU A 201 26.95 -23.86 -5.30
N THR A 202 27.54 -24.87 -4.68
CA THR A 202 27.79 -26.15 -5.32
C THR A 202 26.60 -27.08 -5.13
N GLU A 203 26.48 -28.12 -5.96
CA GLU A 203 25.41 -29.13 -5.85
C GLU A 203 25.42 -29.84 -4.47
N ALA A 204 26.52 -29.76 -3.73
CA ALA A 204 26.63 -30.23 -2.35
C ALA A 204 25.81 -29.39 -1.36
N ASP A 205 25.59 -28.09 -1.62
CA ASP A 205 24.84 -27.19 -0.73
C ASP A 205 23.32 -27.42 -0.80
N LEU A 206 22.84 -28.11 -1.84
CA LEU A 206 21.42 -28.45 -2.03
C LEU A 206 21.02 -29.75 -1.36
N ARG A 207 21.96 -30.53 -0.81
CA ARG A 207 21.67 -31.73 -0.02
C ARG A 207 21.49 -31.34 1.44
N SER A 208 20.37 -30.70 1.73
CA SER A 208 19.88 -30.59 3.10
C SER A 208 19.49 -31.99 3.58
N ASP A 209 20.44 -32.68 4.20
CA ASP A 209 20.14 -33.80 5.10
C ASP A 209 19.03 -33.32 6.04
N SER A 210 17.85 -33.93 5.93
CA SER A 210 16.75 -33.76 6.88
C SER A 210 16.81 -34.93 7.85
N PRO A 211 17.46 -34.80 9.03
CA PRO A 211 17.38 -35.82 10.06
C PRO A 211 16.14 -35.58 10.93
N GLY A 212 15.40 -36.67 11.17
CA GLY A 212 14.37 -36.73 12.21
C GLY A 212 13.02 -36.17 11.74
N GLY A 213 11.91 -36.86 11.88
CA GLY A 213 11.58 -38.00 12.70
C GLY A 213 10.07 -37.99 12.71
N ILE A 214 9.46 -38.92 12.00
CA ILE A 214 8.01 -39.10 12.02
C ILE A 214 7.73 -39.89 13.29
N GLU A 215 7.44 -39.18 14.38
CA GLU A 215 6.79 -39.78 15.55
C GLU A 215 5.32 -40.01 15.21
N ASP A 216 4.94 -41.28 15.14
CA ASP A 216 3.56 -41.73 15.02
C ASP A 216 2.72 -41.24 16.22
N PRO A 217 1.55 -40.62 16.01
CA PRO A 217 0.64 -40.33 17.09
C PRO A 217 -0.03 -41.63 17.60
N PRO A 218 -0.23 -41.78 18.92
CA PRO A 218 -0.89 -42.94 19.49
C PRO A 218 -2.37 -43.01 19.07
N GLN A 219 -2.79 -44.16 18.55
CA GLN A 219 -4.19 -44.48 18.32
C GLN A 219 -4.91 -44.63 19.68
N ALA A 220 -5.65 -43.61 20.08
CA ALA A 220 -6.81 -43.76 20.96
C ALA A 220 -8.01 -44.08 20.05
N GLY A 221 -8.83 -45.10 20.27
CA GLY A 221 -9.21 -45.77 21.50
C GLY A 221 -10.71 -45.99 21.36
N GLU A 222 -11.11 -47.26 21.28
CA GLU A 222 -12.47 -47.73 21.00
C GLU A 222 -13.50 -47.16 21.99
N GLU A 223 -14.53 -46.46 21.50
CA GLU A 223 -15.77 -46.24 22.25
C GLU A 223 -16.76 -47.38 21.96
N LYS A 224 -16.86 -48.28 22.93
CA LYS A 224 -17.94 -49.28 23.06
C LYS A 224 -19.29 -48.57 23.11
N THR A 225 -20.09 -48.76 22.07
CA THR A 225 -21.55 -48.58 22.16
C THR A 225 -22.13 -49.78 22.88
N LEU A 226 -22.67 -49.56 24.08
CA LEU A 226 -23.52 -50.50 24.80
C LEU A 226 -25.00 -50.15 24.54
N ALA A 227 -25.79 -51.21 24.48
CA ALA A 227 -27.19 -51.31 24.05
C ALA A 227 -28.19 -50.37 24.74
#